data_AF-A0A2Z5U7E1-F1
#
_entry.id   AF-A0A2Z5U7E1-F1
#
_cell.length_a   1.000
_cell.length_b   1.000
_cell.length_c   1.000
_cell.angle_alpha   90.00
_cell.angle_beta   90.00
_cell.angle_gamma   90.00
#
_symmetry.space_group_name_H-M   'P 1'
#
loop_
_entity.id
_entity.type
_entity.pdbx_description
1 polymer ?
#
loop_
_entity_poly.entity_id
_entity_poly.type
_entity_poly.pdbx_seq_one_letter_code
_entity_poly.pdbx_strand_id
1 'polypeptide(L)'
;EYRKVMFFLPLVARNTARKLFAHLHFLNTMAHANKMNAENLASVWAPTIMPAALTSQTLQTAWSAKEQYVVRDLIANYEEIWEPTEAETRREAAIRRVLMRVLSNTAPAPPKAAGDLRAWIYVNDRNTCHQIALTPNKTCSDVCIELCEKAQTESHLLMIEEVICNESMRRIVHKDEVVLDVVLQWSYWDEEDRKENYLMIKNNKLLHDIAGSHKIEEWLVKDILWYIGHEPKRNPQSRWAITFIPKKNKQKRSKDRPWFGVTIAGAVTEDQVKWMTALMHAEHTDVLPTPRLVIT
;
A
#
# COMPACT_ATOMS: atom_id res chain seq x y z
N GLU A 1 1.04 -41.44 12.33
CA GLU A 1 0.50 -40.89 13.60
C GLU A 1 0.35 -39.36 13.61
N TYR A 2 1.40 -38.56 13.35
CA TYR A 2 1.28 -37.08 13.36
C TYR A 2 0.14 -36.52 12.52
N ARG A 3 -0.05 -36.99 11.29
CA ARG A 3 -1.17 -36.60 10.42
C ARG A 3 -2.53 -36.77 11.10
N LYS A 4 -2.77 -37.92 11.74
CA LYS A 4 -4.04 -38.20 12.42
C LYS A 4 -4.26 -37.18 13.54
N VAL A 5 -3.26 -36.99 14.40
CA VAL A 5 -3.32 -36.04 15.53
C VAL A 5 -3.58 -34.61 15.04
N MET A 6 -2.86 -34.17 14.00
CA MET A 6 -3.05 -32.84 13.39
C MET A 6 -4.45 -32.68 12.79
N PHE A 7 -5.01 -33.75 12.22
CA PHE A 7 -6.38 -33.74 11.71
C PHE A 7 -7.43 -33.65 12.83
N PHE A 8 -7.14 -34.05 14.07
CA PHE A 8 -8.07 -33.91 15.19
C PHE A 8 -8.00 -32.54 15.89
N LEU A 9 -7.04 -31.68 15.55
CA LEU A 9 -6.99 -30.32 16.09
C LEU A 9 -8.23 -29.50 15.70
N PRO A 10 -8.69 -28.56 16.55
CA PRO A 10 -9.72 -27.58 16.19
C PRO A 10 -9.36 -26.86 14.89
N LEU A 11 -10.38 -26.50 14.09
CA LEU A 11 -10.19 -25.95 12.74
C LEU A 11 -9.19 -24.78 12.69
N VAL A 12 -9.31 -23.84 13.63
CA VAL A 12 -8.43 -22.67 13.72
C VAL A 12 -6.99 -23.12 14.02
N ALA A 13 -6.78 -23.93 15.05
CA ALA A 13 -5.46 -24.43 15.43
C ALA A 13 -4.81 -25.26 14.30
N ARG A 14 -5.60 -26.09 13.61
CA ARG A 14 -5.15 -26.90 12.47
C ARG A 14 -4.68 -26.04 11.31
N ASN A 15 -5.45 -25.02 10.93
CA ASN A 15 -5.10 -24.14 9.83
C ASN A 15 -3.87 -23.27 10.16
N THR A 16 -3.78 -22.80 11.40
CA THR A 16 -2.60 -22.07 11.89
C THR A 16 -1.36 -22.96 11.89
N ALA A 17 -1.46 -24.19 12.41
CA ALA A 17 -0.37 -25.15 12.40
C ALA A 17 0.10 -25.46 10.97
N ARG A 18 -0.83 -25.74 10.03
CA ARG A 18 -0.48 -25.98 8.62
C ARG A 18 0.34 -24.82 8.05
N LYS A 19 -0.12 -23.57 8.21
CA LYS A 19 0.59 -22.40 7.68
C LYS A 19 1.96 -22.19 8.33
N LEU A 20 2.04 -22.37 9.65
CA LEU A 20 3.29 -22.23 10.39
C LEU A 20 4.32 -23.28 9.93
N PHE A 21 3.92 -24.55 9.93
CA PHE A 21 4.82 -25.64 9.54
C PHE A 21 5.16 -25.61 8.06
N ALA A 22 4.28 -25.10 7.17
CA ALA A 22 4.62 -24.83 5.78
C ALA A 22 5.82 -23.87 5.68
N HIS A 23 5.77 -22.76 6.43
CA HIS A 23 6.84 -21.78 6.43
C HIS A 23 8.14 -22.33 7.01
N LEU A 24 8.07 -23.02 8.15
CA LEU A 24 9.25 -23.63 8.78
C LEU A 24 9.85 -24.73 7.89
N HIS A 25 9.02 -25.53 7.23
CA HIS A 25 9.47 -26.52 6.24
C HIS A 25 10.20 -25.84 5.09
N PHE A 26 9.63 -24.77 4.52
CA PHE A 26 10.27 -23.99 3.47
C PHE A 26 11.68 -23.51 3.89
N LEU A 27 11.83 -22.95 5.10
CA LEU A 27 13.12 -22.54 5.64
C LEU A 27 14.11 -23.71 5.75
N ASN A 28 13.63 -24.87 6.22
CA ASN A 28 14.42 -26.09 6.31
C ASN A 28 14.89 -26.57 4.92
N THR A 29 14.06 -26.47 3.86
CA THR A 29 14.50 -26.82 2.49
C THR A 29 15.64 -25.92 1.98
N MET A 30 15.84 -24.76 2.60
CA MET A 30 16.90 -23.80 2.32
C MET A 30 18.04 -23.82 3.34
N ALA A 31 18.12 -24.86 4.19
CA ALA A 31 19.13 -24.99 5.25
C ALA A 31 20.59 -24.86 4.75
N HIS A 32 20.87 -25.25 3.50
CA HIS A 32 22.19 -25.08 2.89
C HIS A 32 22.63 -23.60 2.82
N ALA A 33 21.67 -22.67 2.64
CA ALA A 33 21.91 -21.23 2.54
C ALA A 33 21.72 -20.50 3.87
N ASN A 34 20.60 -20.72 4.57
CA ASN A 34 20.28 -20.00 5.81
C ASN A 34 20.83 -20.65 7.10
N LYS A 35 21.41 -21.85 7.00
CA LYS A 35 21.93 -22.68 8.12
C LYS A 35 20.87 -23.10 9.16
N MET A 36 19.59 -22.92 8.86
CA MET A 36 18.47 -23.31 9.71
C MET A 36 17.88 -24.64 9.23
N ASN A 37 18.42 -25.76 9.75
CA ASN A 37 17.82 -27.08 9.57
C ASN A 37 16.66 -27.30 10.55
N ALA A 38 15.92 -28.40 10.40
CA ALA A 38 14.76 -28.73 11.23
C ALA A 38 15.11 -28.82 12.73
N GLU A 39 16.33 -29.26 13.09
CA GLU A 39 16.77 -29.34 14.49
C GLU A 39 16.96 -27.95 15.09
N ASN A 40 17.66 -27.06 14.37
CA ASN A 40 17.88 -25.68 14.77
C ASN A 40 16.54 -24.92 14.88
N LEU A 41 15.66 -25.11 13.90
CA LEU A 41 14.32 -24.51 13.91
C LEU A 41 13.49 -25.03 15.08
N ALA A 42 13.47 -26.34 15.32
CA ALA A 42 12.73 -26.91 16.44
C ALA A 42 13.24 -26.42 17.80
N SER A 43 14.55 -26.25 17.94
CA SER A 43 15.17 -25.76 19.18
C SER A 43 14.69 -24.35 19.54
N VAL A 44 14.45 -23.49 18.54
CA VAL A 44 13.96 -22.12 18.72
C VAL A 44 12.43 -22.08 18.86
N TRP A 45 11.70 -22.89 18.09
CA TRP A 45 10.25 -22.79 17.98
C TRP A 45 9.47 -23.68 18.95
N ALA A 46 10.06 -24.76 19.47
CA ALA A 46 9.37 -25.68 20.37
C ALA A 46 8.75 -24.99 21.60
N PRO A 47 9.42 -24.06 22.30
CA PRO A 47 8.83 -23.35 23.44
C PRO A 47 7.56 -22.57 23.10
N THR A 48 7.43 -22.09 21.85
CA THR A 48 6.28 -21.30 21.40
C THR A 48 5.14 -22.19 20.89
N ILE A 49 5.47 -23.29 20.20
CA ILE A 49 4.49 -24.19 19.59
C ILE A 49 3.90 -25.14 20.62
N MET A 50 4.73 -25.65 21.53
CA MET A 50 4.35 -26.59 22.58
C MET A 50 4.81 -26.06 23.93
N PRO A 51 4.21 -24.94 24.42
CA PRO A 51 4.54 -24.42 25.73
C PRO A 51 4.26 -25.50 26.78
N ALA A 52 5.18 -25.70 27.71
CA ALA A 52 4.98 -26.63 28.82
C ALA A 52 3.66 -26.29 29.51
N ALA A 53 2.77 -27.28 29.65
CA ALA A 53 1.53 -27.09 30.39
C ALA A 53 1.87 -26.50 31.76
N LEU A 54 1.22 -25.41 32.13
CA LEU A 54 1.35 -24.67 33.40
C LEU A 54 1.07 -25.50 34.67
N THR A 55 0.99 -26.82 34.56
CA THR A 55 0.59 -27.76 35.61
C THR A 55 1.75 -28.52 36.25
N SER A 56 3.02 -28.28 35.90
CA SER A 56 4.15 -28.87 36.62
C SER A 56 5.00 -27.79 37.29
N GLN A 57 4.81 -27.63 38.61
CA GLN A 57 5.54 -26.70 39.48
C GLN A 57 7.02 -27.07 39.69
N THR A 58 7.53 -28.09 38.99
CA THR A 58 8.91 -28.55 39.12
C THR A 58 9.67 -28.32 37.81
N LEU A 59 10.57 -27.33 37.85
CA LEU A 59 11.63 -27.00 36.89
C LEU A 59 11.17 -26.45 35.52
N GLN A 60 11.00 -25.13 35.48
CA GLN A 60 10.87 -24.29 34.27
C GLN A 60 12.09 -24.32 33.33
N THR A 61 13.11 -25.13 33.62
CA THR A 61 14.39 -25.17 32.89
C THR A 61 14.64 -26.49 32.14
N ALA A 62 13.73 -27.46 32.22
CA ALA A 62 13.79 -28.67 31.42
C ALA A 62 12.77 -28.59 30.28
N TRP A 63 13.05 -27.77 29.24
CA TRP A 63 12.36 -27.96 27.95
C TRP A 63 12.56 -29.42 27.56
N SER A 64 11.47 -30.16 27.40
CA SER A 64 11.61 -31.59 27.20
C SER A 64 12.12 -31.79 25.78
N ALA A 65 13.22 -32.53 25.64
CA ALA A 65 13.76 -32.93 24.34
C ALA A 65 12.66 -33.56 23.44
N LYS A 66 11.60 -34.11 24.06
CA LYS A 66 10.45 -34.67 23.36
C LYS A 66 9.65 -33.62 22.59
N GLU A 67 9.42 -32.42 23.12
CA GLU A 67 8.72 -31.37 22.36
C GLU A 67 9.55 -30.94 21.14
N GLN A 68 10.86 -30.80 21.32
CA GLN A 68 11.77 -30.48 20.21
C GLN A 68 11.73 -31.58 19.13
N TYR A 69 11.73 -32.85 19.51
CA TYR A 69 11.60 -33.96 18.56
C TYR A 69 10.28 -33.91 17.80
N VAL A 70 9.17 -33.64 18.49
CA VAL A 70 7.86 -33.49 17.83
C VAL A 70 7.90 -32.34 16.82
N VAL A 71 8.34 -31.15 17.23
CA VAL A 71 8.38 -29.98 16.32
C VAL A 71 9.32 -30.21 15.15
N ARG A 72 10.50 -30.81 15.38
CA ARG A 72 11.43 -31.19 14.31
C ARG A 72 10.77 -32.12 13.30
N ASP A 73 10.10 -33.17 13.77
CA ASP A 73 9.48 -34.18 12.91
C ASP A 73 8.32 -33.57 12.10
N LEU A 74 7.56 -32.64 12.69
CA LEU A 74 6.49 -31.91 11.99
C LEU A 74 7.04 -30.98 10.90
N ILE A 75 8.21 -30.38 11.11
CA ILE A 75 8.90 -29.57 10.09
C ILE A 75 9.47 -30.46 8.98
N ALA A 76 10.17 -31.54 9.35
CA ALA A 76 10.85 -32.40 8.40
C ALA A 76 9.87 -33.16 7.48
N ASN A 77 8.74 -33.60 8.03
CA ASN A 77 7.75 -34.44 7.33
C ASN A 77 6.48 -33.66 6.94
N TYR A 78 6.58 -32.34 6.78
CA TYR A 78 5.42 -31.48 6.50
C TYR A 78 4.59 -31.96 5.29
N GLU A 79 5.23 -32.33 4.18
CA GLU A 79 4.55 -32.78 2.96
C GLU A 79 3.71 -34.04 3.20
N GLU A 80 4.24 -34.99 3.96
CA GLU A 80 3.54 -36.24 4.34
C GLU A 80 2.46 -36.04 5.39
N ILE A 81 2.51 -34.95 6.17
CA ILE A 81 1.52 -34.70 7.24
C ILE A 81 0.35 -33.89 6.70
N TRP A 82 0.60 -32.89 5.86
CA TRP A 82 -0.42 -31.94 5.42
C TRP A 82 -0.79 -32.03 3.95
N GLU A 83 -0.05 -32.73 3.08
CA GLU A 83 -0.36 -32.82 1.65
C GLU A 83 -0.63 -31.44 1.02
N PRO A 84 0.41 -30.62 0.81
CA PRO A 84 0.27 -29.39 0.06
C PRO A 84 -0.29 -29.68 -1.33
N THR A 85 -1.21 -28.83 -1.79
CA THR A 85 -1.75 -28.90 -3.14
C THR A 85 -0.65 -28.57 -4.17
N GLU A 86 -0.79 -29.05 -5.40
CA GLU A 86 0.17 -28.69 -6.47
C GLU A 86 0.34 -27.17 -6.64
N ALA A 87 -0.73 -26.40 -6.42
CA ALA A 87 -0.69 -24.95 -6.49
C ALA A 87 0.15 -24.32 -5.36
N GLU A 88 0.16 -24.91 -4.17
CA GLU A 88 1.05 -24.53 -3.07
C GLU A 88 2.50 -24.87 -3.41
N THR A 89 2.77 -26.10 -3.85
CA THR A 89 4.11 -26.55 -4.25
C THR A 89 4.69 -25.69 -5.38
N ARG A 90 3.89 -25.35 -6.40
CA ARG A 90 4.32 -24.47 -7.50
C ARG A 90 4.66 -23.06 -7.01
N ARG A 91 3.87 -22.50 -6.08
CA ARG A 91 4.15 -21.17 -5.48
C ARG A 91 5.45 -21.19 -4.69
N GLU A 92 5.66 -22.19 -3.84
CA GLU A 92 6.90 -22.31 -3.05
C GLU A 92 8.12 -22.53 -3.95
N ALA A 93 8.02 -23.35 -5.00
CA ALA A 93 9.09 -23.52 -5.98
C ALA A 93 9.42 -22.23 -6.75
N ALA A 94 8.42 -21.37 -7.03
CA ALA A 94 8.66 -20.06 -7.62
C ALA A 94 9.41 -19.13 -6.66
N ILE A 95 8.99 -19.06 -5.39
CA ILE A 95 9.66 -18.26 -4.35
C ILE A 95 11.10 -18.74 -4.16
N ARG A 96 11.31 -20.06 -4.03
CA ARG A 96 12.64 -20.66 -3.88
C ARG A 96 13.55 -20.32 -5.05
N ARG A 97 13.06 -20.37 -6.30
CA ARG A 97 13.85 -19.99 -7.48
C ARG A 97 14.30 -18.54 -7.44
N VAL A 98 13.44 -17.62 -7.00
CA VAL A 98 13.78 -16.21 -6.85
C VAL A 98 14.84 -16.03 -5.76
N LEU A 99 14.66 -16.64 -4.58
CA LEU A 99 15.63 -16.52 -3.49
C LEU A 99 16.99 -17.12 -3.83
N MET A 100 17.03 -18.28 -4.48
CA MET A 100 18.29 -18.89 -4.92
C MET A 100 19.05 -17.99 -5.91
N ARG A 101 18.34 -17.29 -6.79
CA ARG A 101 18.94 -16.31 -7.71
C ARG A 101 19.50 -15.09 -6.98
N VAL A 102 18.83 -14.62 -5.92
CA VAL A 102 19.33 -13.50 -5.10
C VAL A 102 20.57 -13.90 -4.30
N LEU A 103 20.57 -15.12 -3.75
CA LEU A 103 21.64 -15.62 -2.88
C LEU A 103 22.90 -16.07 -3.64
N SER A 104 22.81 -16.42 -4.93
CA SER A 104 23.93 -17.02 -5.69
C SER A 104 25.02 -16.02 -6.11
N ASN A 105 24.91 -14.72 -5.78
CA ASN A 105 25.80 -13.61 -6.20
C ASN A 105 26.06 -13.49 -7.72
N THR A 106 25.60 -14.43 -8.52
CA THR A 106 25.27 -14.30 -9.93
C THR A 106 23.91 -13.66 -10.05
N ALA A 107 23.76 -12.48 -9.44
CA ALA A 107 22.72 -11.59 -9.90
C ALA A 107 23.05 -11.34 -11.39
N PRO A 108 22.20 -11.75 -12.36
CA PRO A 108 22.21 -10.97 -13.59
C PRO A 108 22.05 -9.53 -13.12
N ALA A 109 22.81 -8.60 -13.72
CA ALA A 109 22.62 -7.16 -13.49
C ALA A 109 21.12 -6.93 -13.27
N PRO A 110 20.71 -6.33 -12.12
CA PRO A 110 19.31 -6.28 -11.70
C PRO A 110 18.50 -6.02 -12.96
N PRO A 111 17.56 -6.90 -13.35
CA PRO A 111 16.96 -6.88 -14.68
C PRO A 111 16.65 -5.44 -14.97
N LYS A 112 17.42 -4.79 -15.88
CA LYS A 112 17.66 -3.33 -15.93
C LYS A 112 16.51 -2.66 -15.20
N ALA A 113 16.72 -2.26 -13.93
CA ALA A 113 15.65 -1.86 -13.01
C ALA A 113 14.53 -1.27 -13.85
N ALA A 114 13.39 -1.97 -13.97
CA ALA A 114 12.37 -1.66 -14.98
C ALA A 114 12.22 -0.15 -14.98
N GLY A 115 12.74 0.51 -16.03
CA GLY A 115 13.37 1.84 -15.93
C GLY A 115 12.75 2.69 -14.83
N ASP A 116 13.52 3.03 -13.78
CA ASP A 116 13.04 3.80 -12.61
C ASP A 116 12.00 4.81 -13.10
N LEU A 117 10.72 4.62 -12.75
CA LEU A 117 9.66 5.37 -13.38
C LEU A 117 9.87 6.83 -12.98
N ARG A 118 10.19 7.68 -13.94
CA ARG A 118 10.42 9.10 -13.69
C ARG A 118 9.20 9.90 -14.09
N ALA A 119 8.78 10.80 -13.21
CA ALA A 119 7.71 11.74 -13.48
C ALA A 119 8.23 13.17 -13.44
N TRP A 120 7.67 14.01 -14.30
CA TRP A 120 7.87 15.45 -14.24
C TRP A 120 6.87 16.05 -13.26
N ILE A 121 7.37 16.82 -12.31
CA ILE A 121 6.56 17.56 -11.35
C ILE A 121 6.82 19.04 -11.53
N TYR A 122 5.74 19.79 -11.75
CA TYR A 122 5.76 21.23 -11.84
C TYR A 122 5.87 21.87 -10.46
N VAL A 123 6.56 23.00 -10.33
CA VAL A 123 6.74 23.71 -9.06
C VAL A 123 6.15 25.10 -9.19
N ASN A 124 5.13 25.40 -8.39
CA ASN A 124 4.36 26.67 -8.36
C ASN A 124 3.57 26.99 -9.64
N ASP A 125 4.18 26.84 -10.80
CA ASP A 125 3.62 27.12 -12.12
C ASP A 125 4.02 26.06 -13.17
N ARG A 126 3.53 26.23 -14.41
CA ARG A 126 3.82 25.33 -15.55
C ARG A 126 5.17 25.58 -16.21
N ASN A 127 5.96 26.55 -15.75
CA ASN A 127 7.23 26.93 -16.35
C ASN A 127 8.39 26.13 -15.75
N THR A 128 8.32 25.85 -14.45
CA THR A 128 9.37 25.14 -13.72
C THR A 128 8.97 23.69 -13.50
N CYS A 129 9.70 22.74 -14.06
CA CYS A 129 9.48 21.32 -13.79
C CYS A 129 10.77 20.58 -13.43
N HIS A 130 10.64 19.57 -12.57
CA HIS A 130 11.74 18.71 -12.17
C HIS A 130 11.36 17.26 -12.35
N GLN A 131 12.32 16.50 -12.89
CA GLN A 131 12.17 15.07 -13.05
C GLN A 131 12.55 14.38 -11.74
N ILE A 132 11.65 13.58 -11.18
CA ILE A 132 11.90 12.81 -9.96
C ILE A 132 11.77 11.31 -10.25
N ALA A 133 12.55 10.50 -9.55
CA ALA A 133 12.37 9.04 -9.54
C ALA A 133 11.22 8.66 -8.60
N LEU A 134 10.27 7.88 -9.10
CA LEU A 134 9.14 7.35 -8.34
C LEU A 134 9.44 5.91 -7.92
N THR A 135 9.39 5.65 -6.61
CA THR A 135 9.51 4.31 -6.04
C THR A 135 8.19 3.88 -5.41
N PRO A 136 7.93 2.57 -5.23
CA PRO A 136 6.68 2.08 -4.64
C PRO A 136 6.38 2.58 -3.21
N ASN A 137 7.38 3.14 -2.53
CA ASN A 137 7.21 3.66 -1.17
C ASN A 137 7.32 5.19 -1.11
N LYS A 138 7.53 5.87 -2.25
CA LYS A 138 7.75 7.31 -2.27
C LYS A 138 6.42 8.05 -2.16
N THR A 139 6.20 8.65 -1.01
CA THR A 139 4.97 9.34 -0.67
C THR A 139 4.97 10.78 -1.19
N CYS A 140 3.80 11.41 -1.21
CA CYS A 140 3.67 12.85 -1.49
C CYS A 140 4.56 13.67 -0.55
N SER A 141 4.62 13.32 0.74
CA SER A 141 5.48 14.01 1.70
C SER A 141 6.96 13.92 1.33
N ASP A 142 7.44 12.76 0.86
CA ASP A 142 8.83 12.59 0.47
C ASP A 142 9.18 13.47 -0.73
N VAL A 143 8.25 13.59 -1.68
CA VAL A 143 8.40 14.46 -2.85
C VAL A 143 8.35 15.94 -2.47
N CYS A 144 7.48 16.33 -1.54
CA CYS A 144 7.44 17.70 -1.00
C CYS A 144 8.74 18.06 -0.28
N ILE A 145 9.36 17.12 0.44
CA ILE A 145 10.69 17.30 1.06
C ILE A 145 11.76 17.45 -0.02
N GLU A 146 11.77 16.61 -1.05
CA GLU A 146 12.78 16.67 -2.12
C GLU A 146 12.74 17.98 -2.93
N LEU A 147 11.56 18.57 -3.09
CA LEU A 147 11.36 19.76 -3.93
C LEU A 147 11.14 21.06 -3.12
N CYS A 148 11.23 21.03 -1.79
CA CYS A 148 10.96 22.20 -0.94
C CYS A 148 11.92 23.37 -1.20
N GLU A 149 13.21 23.10 -1.36
CA GLU A 149 14.22 24.12 -1.65
C GLU A 149 13.92 24.81 -2.99
N LYS A 150 13.49 24.03 -3.99
CA LYS A 150 13.15 24.55 -5.33
C LYS A 150 11.85 25.34 -5.33
N ALA A 151 10.91 24.96 -4.45
CA ALA A 151 9.67 25.68 -4.21
C ALA A 151 9.85 26.91 -3.30
N GLN A 152 11.03 27.10 -2.71
CA GLN A 152 11.35 28.16 -1.75
C GLN A 152 10.34 28.24 -0.59
N THR A 153 9.85 27.08 -0.15
CA THR A 153 8.80 26.96 0.87
C THR A 153 9.09 25.73 1.70
N GLU A 154 8.79 25.78 3.00
CA GLU A 154 8.99 24.63 3.90
C GLU A 154 8.14 23.43 3.47
N SER A 155 8.70 22.23 3.56
CA SER A 155 8.08 21.00 3.02
C SER A 155 6.69 20.71 3.60
N HIS A 156 6.42 21.08 4.85
CA HIS A 156 5.13 20.90 5.50
C HIS A 156 4.07 21.93 5.05
N LEU A 157 4.47 23.01 4.38
CA LEU A 157 3.55 23.97 3.77
C LEU A 157 3.30 23.67 2.29
N LEU A 158 3.86 22.57 1.78
CA LEU A 158 3.72 22.14 0.40
C LEU A 158 2.79 20.95 0.28
N MET A 159 2.16 20.85 -0.89
CA MET A 159 1.32 19.73 -1.28
C MET A 159 1.45 19.47 -2.78
N ILE A 160 1.16 18.25 -3.22
CA ILE A 160 1.03 17.93 -4.64
C ILE A 160 -0.46 18.04 -5.03
N GLU A 161 -0.73 18.81 -6.08
CA GLU A 161 -1.98 18.79 -6.83
C GLU A 161 -1.84 17.84 -8.03
N GLU A 162 -2.74 16.87 -8.11
CA GLU A 162 -3.05 16.14 -9.33
C GLU A 162 -3.99 17.01 -10.18
N VAL A 163 -3.51 17.44 -11.34
CA VAL A 163 -4.28 18.30 -12.26
C VAL A 163 -4.65 17.50 -13.51
N ILE A 164 -5.94 17.48 -13.84
CA ILE A 164 -6.49 16.66 -14.93
C ILE A 164 -7.47 17.46 -15.79
N CYS A 165 -7.93 16.85 -16.89
CA CYS A 165 -8.94 17.41 -17.79
C CYS A 165 -8.66 18.85 -18.22
N ASN A 166 -7.44 19.10 -18.70
CA ASN A 166 -7.00 20.42 -19.16
C ASN A 166 -7.21 21.52 -18.09
N GLU A 167 -6.72 21.25 -16.88
CA GLU A 167 -6.70 22.17 -15.73
C GLU A 167 -8.04 22.50 -15.09
N SER A 168 -9.13 21.96 -15.64
CA SER A 168 -10.49 22.18 -15.13
C SER A 168 -10.79 21.41 -13.84
N MET A 169 -9.99 20.38 -13.53
CA MET A 169 -10.16 19.56 -12.34
C MET A 169 -8.84 19.33 -11.62
N ARG A 170 -8.89 19.43 -10.29
CA ARG A 170 -7.72 19.32 -9.42
C ARG A 170 -8.05 18.49 -8.18
N ARG A 171 -7.13 17.63 -7.77
CA ARG A 171 -7.22 16.87 -6.52
C ARG A 171 -5.95 17.07 -5.72
N ILE A 172 -6.12 17.24 -4.41
CA ILE A 172 -5.03 17.27 -3.45
C ILE A 172 -4.56 15.82 -3.23
N VAL A 173 -3.27 15.57 -3.43
CA VAL A 173 -2.65 14.29 -3.07
C VAL A 173 -2.25 14.35 -1.60
N HIS A 174 -2.75 13.41 -0.81
CA HIS A 174 -2.48 13.36 0.63
C HIS A 174 -1.00 13.02 0.92
N LYS A 175 -0.47 13.53 2.04
CA LYS A 175 0.95 13.36 2.43
C LYS A 175 1.43 11.91 2.43
N ASP A 176 0.55 10.97 2.78
CA ASP A 176 0.83 9.53 2.90
C ASP A 176 0.48 8.74 1.62
N GLU A 177 -0.13 9.37 0.60
CA GLU A 177 -0.37 8.71 -0.69
C GLU A 177 0.95 8.49 -1.44
N VAL A 178 1.10 7.31 -2.04
CA VAL A 178 2.25 6.95 -2.88
C VAL A 178 2.09 7.60 -4.26
N VAL A 179 3.05 8.44 -4.66
CA VAL A 179 2.96 9.21 -5.92
C VAL A 179 3.00 8.30 -7.15
N LEU A 180 3.70 7.17 -7.05
CA LEU A 180 3.70 6.14 -8.10
C LEU A 180 2.29 5.62 -8.39
N ASP A 181 1.49 5.37 -7.36
CA ASP A 181 0.13 4.84 -7.52
C ASP A 181 -0.78 5.86 -8.21
N VAL A 182 -0.63 7.15 -7.89
CA VAL A 182 -1.36 8.25 -8.56
C VAL A 182 -1.06 8.26 -10.06
N VAL A 183 0.21 8.20 -10.45
CA VAL A 183 0.61 8.21 -11.87
C VAL A 183 0.17 6.93 -12.59
N LEU A 184 0.30 5.77 -11.94
CA LEU A 184 -0.15 4.50 -12.51
C LEU A 184 -1.66 4.44 -12.68
N GLN A 185 -2.43 5.16 -11.86
CA GLN A 185 -3.88 5.21 -11.99
C GLN A 185 -4.34 5.79 -13.34
N TRP A 186 -3.61 6.76 -13.88
CA TRP A 186 -3.89 7.31 -15.22
C TRP A 186 -3.75 6.27 -16.34
N SER A 187 -2.97 5.20 -16.14
CA SER A 187 -2.81 4.14 -17.13
C SER A 187 -4.12 3.41 -17.44
N TYR A 188 -5.05 3.39 -16.48
CA TYR A 188 -6.39 2.82 -16.61
C TYR A 188 -7.40 3.76 -17.25
N TRP A 189 -7.03 5.00 -17.56
CA TRP A 189 -7.90 5.98 -18.22
C TRP A 189 -7.68 5.97 -19.73
N ASP A 190 -8.71 6.36 -20.48
CA ASP A 190 -8.63 6.52 -21.92
C ASP A 190 -7.59 7.61 -22.27
N GLU A 191 -6.95 7.49 -23.43
CA GLU A 191 -5.85 8.39 -23.82
C GLU A 191 -6.25 9.86 -23.81
N GLU A 192 -7.46 10.17 -24.26
CA GLU A 192 -8.02 11.52 -24.26
C GLU A 192 -8.13 12.13 -22.85
N ASP A 193 -8.40 11.29 -21.84
CA ASP A 193 -8.60 11.70 -20.45
C ASP A 193 -7.28 11.90 -19.70
N ARG A 194 -6.20 11.23 -20.12
CA ARG A 194 -4.92 11.23 -19.39
C ARG A 194 -3.81 12.08 -20.00
N LYS A 195 -3.89 12.40 -21.29
CA LYS A 195 -2.79 13.03 -22.06
C LYS A 195 -2.34 14.39 -21.52
N GLU A 196 -3.24 15.13 -20.87
CA GLU A 196 -2.95 16.45 -20.28
C GLU A 196 -2.78 16.40 -18.76
N ASN A 197 -2.73 15.21 -18.15
CA ASN A 197 -2.59 15.09 -16.71
C ASN A 197 -1.17 15.45 -16.27
N TYR A 198 -1.05 16.17 -15.17
CA TYR A 198 0.25 16.48 -14.59
C TYR A 198 0.17 16.63 -13.06
N LEU A 199 1.32 16.52 -12.42
CA LEU A 199 1.49 16.80 -10.99
C LEU A 199 2.12 18.17 -10.80
N MET A 200 1.67 18.90 -9.79
CA MET A 200 2.18 20.23 -9.46
C MET A 200 2.32 20.40 -7.96
N ILE A 201 3.46 20.90 -7.50
CA ILE A 201 3.65 21.33 -6.12
C ILE A 201 3.16 22.76 -5.94
N LYS A 202 2.36 22.98 -4.91
CA LYS A 202 1.87 24.30 -4.49
C LYS A 202 1.84 24.45 -2.99
N ASN A 203 1.69 25.71 -2.56
CA ASN A 203 1.44 26.07 -1.17
C ASN A 203 0.10 25.53 -0.69
N ASN A 204 0.13 24.87 0.46
CA ASN A 204 -0.98 24.20 1.10
C ASN A 204 -1.83 25.16 1.94
N LYS A 205 -2.43 26.17 1.31
CA LYS A 205 -3.35 27.08 2.03
C LYS A 205 -4.66 26.38 2.41
N LEU A 206 -5.11 25.44 1.58
CA LEU A 206 -6.40 24.76 1.74
C LEU A 206 -6.45 23.83 2.96
N LEU A 207 -5.42 23.02 3.24
CA LEU A 207 -5.50 22.09 4.38
C LEU A 207 -5.39 22.81 5.73
N HIS A 208 -4.74 23.97 5.79
CA HIS A 208 -4.71 24.80 7.00
C HIS A 208 -6.11 25.34 7.36
N ASP A 209 -6.94 25.67 6.38
CA ASP A 209 -8.33 26.09 6.60
C ASP A 209 -9.27 24.92 6.98
N ILE A 210 -8.89 23.69 6.61
CA ILE A 210 -9.67 22.45 6.81
C ILE A 210 -9.50 21.86 8.23
N ALA A 211 -8.45 22.25 8.97
CA ALA A 211 -8.01 21.61 10.21
C ALA A 211 -8.87 21.88 11.48
N GLY A 212 -10.13 22.30 11.32
CA GLY A 212 -10.99 22.73 12.44
C GLY A 212 -12.34 22.01 12.60
N SER A 213 -12.56 20.84 11.99
CA SER A 213 -13.90 20.23 11.95
C SER A 213 -14.02 18.89 12.68
N HIS A 214 -15.25 18.58 13.11
CA HIS A 214 -15.62 17.36 13.83
C HIS A 214 -16.42 16.43 12.91
N LYS A 215 -16.26 15.11 13.10
CA LYS A 215 -16.87 14.03 12.31
C LYS A 215 -18.40 14.04 12.42
N ILE A 216 -19.09 14.12 11.28
CA ILE A 216 -20.57 14.17 11.20
C ILE A 216 -21.17 12.82 10.75
N GLU A 217 -20.64 12.18 9.71
CA GLU A 217 -21.13 10.87 9.20
C GLU A 217 -20.03 10.02 8.53
N GLU A 218 -20.28 8.73 8.29
CA GLU A 218 -19.39 7.79 7.60
C GLU A 218 -19.94 7.35 6.24
N TRP A 219 -19.14 7.51 5.19
CA TRP A 219 -19.39 7.03 3.83
C TRP A 219 -18.22 6.13 3.38
N LEU A 220 -18.44 5.19 2.47
CA LEU A 220 -17.38 4.36 1.85
C LEU A 220 -16.57 5.17 0.80
N VAL A 221 -15.93 6.27 1.22
CA VAL A 221 -15.17 7.19 0.34
C VAL A 221 -13.89 6.54 -0.20
N LYS A 222 -13.39 5.47 0.43
CA LYS A 222 -12.10 4.84 0.10
C LYS A 222 -11.98 4.33 -1.33
N ASP A 223 -13.09 4.02 -2.00
CA ASP A 223 -13.12 3.52 -3.38
C ASP A 223 -13.44 4.61 -4.43
N ILE A 224 -13.45 5.89 -4.04
CA ILE A 224 -13.82 7.01 -4.90
C ILE A 224 -12.71 8.07 -4.86
N LEU A 225 -12.26 8.52 -6.02
CA LEU A 225 -11.50 9.76 -6.18
C LEU A 225 -12.47 10.92 -6.29
N TRP A 226 -12.13 12.06 -5.68
CA TRP A 226 -12.90 13.28 -5.81
C TRP A 226 -11.99 14.43 -6.23
N TYR A 227 -12.48 15.24 -7.17
CA TYR A 227 -11.77 16.36 -7.78
C TYR A 227 -12.59 17.63 -7.61
N ILE A 228 -11.94 18.75 -7.30
CA ILE A 228 -12.56 20.06 -7.35
C ILE A 228 -12.70 20.46 -8.82
N GLY A 229 -13.89 20.89 -9.22
CA GLY A 229 -14.22 21.29 -10.58
C GLY A 229 -15.07 20.27 -11.32
N HIS A 230 -15.22 20.49 -12.62
CA HIS A 230 -16.01 19.66 -13.51
C HIS A 230 -15.45 19.72 -14.94
N GLU A 231 -15.77 18.71 -15.76
CA GLU A 231 -15.45 18.72 -17.19
C GLU A 231 -16.07 19.98 -17.86
N PRO A 232 -15.32 20.75 -18.68
CA PRO A 232 -15.80 22.04 -19.19
C PRO A 232 -17.08 21.95 -20.00
N LYS A 233 -17.21 20.89 -20.81
CA LYS A 233 -18.40 20.65 -21.64
C LYS A 233 -19.67 20.40 -20.83
N ARG A 234 -19.55 20.00 -19.55
CA ARG A 234 -20.70 19.76 -18.65
C ARG A 234 -21.34 21.06 -18.17
N ASN A 235 -20.51 22.07 -17.84
CA ASN A 235 -20.88 23.39 -17.33
C ASN A 235 -22.20 23.45 -16.51
N PRO A 236 -22.18 23.07 -15.21
CA PRO A 236 -23.35 23.08 -14.34
C PRO A 236 -23.84 24.50 -13.96
N GLN A 237 -23.20 25.57 -14.45
CA GLN A 237 -23.53 26.97 -14.12
C GLN A 237 -23.55 27.27 -12.61
N SER A 238 -22.65 26.62 -11.87
CA SER A 238 -22.54 26.75 -10.41
C SER A 238 -21.26 27.50 -10.01
N ARG A 239 -21.20 27.99 -8.77
CA ARG A 239 -19.99 28.63 -8.24
C ARG A 239 -18.89 27.63 -7.94
N TRP A 240 -19.27 26.41 -7.56
CA TRP A 240 -18.35 25.33 -7.30
C TRP A 240 -18.92 24.00 -7.78
N ALA A 241 -18.02 23.04 -8.00
CA ALA A 241 -18.37 21.67 -8.31
C ALA A 241 -17.33 20.72 -7.71
N ILE A 242 -17.74 19.50 -7.39
CA ILE A 242 -16.87 18.39 -7.01
C ILE A 242 -17.27 17.18 -7.86
N THR A 243 -16.29 16.57 -8.52
CA THR A 243 -16.49 15.43 -9.42
C THR A 243 -15.90 14.16 -8.80
N PHE A 244 -16.72 13.13 -8.71
CA PHE A 244 -16.41 11.83 -8.14
C PHE A 244 -16.17 10.77 -9.23
N ILE A 245 -15.15 9.95 -9.02
CA ILE A 245 -14.71 8.92 -9.96
C ILE A 245 -14.40 7.64 -9.20
N PRO A 246 -15.01 6.49 -9.55
CA PRO A 246 -14.65 5.22 -8.93
C PRO A 246 -13.17 4.87 -9.17
N LYS A 247 -12.44 4.50 -8.10
CA LYS A 247 -11.06 4.00 -8.18
C LYS A 247 -10.97 2.67 -8.92
N LYS A 248 -11.98 1.81 -8.73
CA LYS A 248 -12.13 0.49 -9.38
C LYS A 248 -13.33 0.49 -10.30
N ASN A 249 -13.23 -0.25 -11.41
CA ASN A 249 -14.30 -0.40 -12.39
C ASN A 249 -14.85 0.95 -12.90
N LYS A 250 -13.95 1.91 -13.19
CA LYS A 250 -14.33 3.16 -13.88
C LYS A 250 -15.10 2.77 -15.13
N GLN A 251 -16.36 3.16 -15.19
CA GLN A 251 -17.20 2.88 -16.34
C GLN A 251 -16.72 3.71 -17.53
N LYS A 252 -16.67 3.07 -18.70
CA LYS A 252 -16.34 3.78 -19.94
C LYS A 252 -17.46 4.76 -20.29
N ARG A 253 -17.08 5.85 -20.96
CA ARG A 253 -18.03 6.84 -21.47
C ARG A 253 -19.03 6.14 -22.40
N SER A 254 -20.29 6.55 -22.30
CA SER A 254 -21.40 6.02 -23.09
C SER A 254 -22.41 7.13 -23.40
N LYS A 255 -23.42 6.84 -24.23
CA LYS A 255 -24.48 7.83 -24.52
C LYS A 255 -25.27 8.23 -23.27
N ASP A 256 -25.47 7.29 -22.34
CA ASP A 256 -26.14 7.51 -21.06
C ASP A 256 -25.22 8.14 -20.00
N ARG A 257 -23.89 7.98 -20.13
CA ARG A 257 -22.87 8.57 -19.25
C ARG A 257 -21.78 9.26 -20.09
N PRO A 258 -22.07 10.41 -20.70
CA PRO A 258 -21.15 11.07 -21.64
C PRO A 258 -19.98 11.77 -20.94
N TRP A 259 -20.13 12.03 -19.64
CA TRP A 259 -19.24 12.87 -18.84
C TRP A 259 -18.24 12.07 -18.03
N PHE A 260 -17.10 12.67 -17.75
CA PHE A 260 -16.09 12.13 -16.87
C PHE A 260 -16.55 12.23 -15.40
N GLY A 261 -16.92 11.07 -14.82
CA GLY A 261 -17.36 10.98 -13.43
C GLY A 261 -18.76 11.52 -13.15
N VAL A 262 -19.11 11.61 -11.85
CA VAL A 262 -20.38 12.15 -11.35
C VAL A 262 -20.10 13.44 -10.60
N THR A 263 -20.80 14.52 -10.93
CA THR A 263 -20.52 15.84 -10.38
C THR A 263 -21.64 16.31 -9.47
N ILE A 264 -21.29 16.78 -8.26
CA ILE A 264 -22.14 17.64 -7.44
C ILE A 264 -21.72 19.10 -7.63
N ALA A 265 -22.67 20.01 -7.46
CA ALA A 265 -22.47 21.43 -7.73
C ALA A 265 -23.28 22.29 -6.75
N GLY A 266 -22.77 23.48 -6.43
CA GLY A 266 -23.45 24.38 -5.51
C GLY A 266 -23.12 25.86 -5.73
N ALA A 267 -23.91 26.73 -5.09
CA ALA A 267 -23.81 28.17 -5.23
C ALA A 267 -22.99 28.85 -4.11
N VAL A 268 -22.89 28.22 -2.94
CA VAL A 268 -22.27 28.79 -1.73
C VAL A 268 -20.86 28.21 -1.55
N THR A 269 -19.83 29.06 -1.62
CA THR A 269 -18.42 28.62 -1.53
C THR A 269 -18.07 27.99 -0.19
N GLU A 270 -18.71 28.41 0.91
CA GLU A 270 -18.48 27.81 2.23
C GLU A 270 -18.85 26.32 2.26
N ASP A 271 -19.89 25.92 1.53
CA ASP A 271 -20.28 24.51 1.44
C ASP A 271 -19.23 23.67 0.71
N GLN A 272 -18.52 24.26 -0.25
CA GLN A 272 -17.41 23.59 -0.93
C GLN A 272 -16.32 23.19 0.06
N VAL A 273 -15.92 24.12 0.94
CA VAL A 273 -14.91 23.86 1.97
C VAL A 273 -15.39 22.80 2.95
N LYS A 274 -16.67 22.83 3.36
CA LYS A 274 -17.27 21.80 4.22
C LYS A 274 -17.25 20.42 3.58
N TRP A 275 -17.63 20.31 2.31
CA TRP A 275 -17.57 19.06 1.55
C TRP A 275 -16.15 18.54 1.42
N MET A 276 -15.20 19.40 1.03
CA MET A 276 -13.79 19.03 0.93
C MET A 276 -13.22 18.54 2.26
N THR A 277 -13.55 19.23 3.34
CA THR A 277 -13.14 18.88 4.70
C THR A 277 -13.68 17.52 5.11
N ALA A 278 -14.98 17.29 4.91
CA ALA A 278 -15.63 16.04 5.23
C ALA A 278 -15.03 14.88 4.43
N LEU A 279 -14.78 15.06 3.13
CA LEU A 279 -14.19 14.04 2.26
C LEU A 279 -12.74 13.71 2.65
N MET A 280 -11.92 14.73 2.92
CA MET A 280 -10.52 14.55 3.32
C MET A 280 -10.40 13.82 4.66
N HIS A 281 -11.22 14.21 5.64
CA HIS A 281 -11.23 13.56 6.96
C HIS A 281 -11.86 12.15 6.95
N ALA A 282 -12.78 11.88 6.03
CA ALA A 282 -13.32 10.54 5.83
C ALA A 282 -12.30 9.58 5.19
N GLU A 283 -11.39 10.09 4.35
CA GLU A 283 -10.36 9.28 3.69
C GLU A 283 -9.13 9.09 4.59
N HIS A 284 -8.75 10.11 5.37
CA HIS A 284 -7.52 10.14 6.18
C HIS A 284 -7.78 10.57 7.62
N THR A 285 -7.17 9.85 8.57
CA THR A 285 -7.26 10.16 10.02
C THR A 285 -6.44 11.38 10.43
N ASP A 286 -5.41 11.72 9.66
CA ASP A 286 -4.51 12.85 9.92
C ASP A 286 -4.28 13.60 8.62
N VAL A 287 -4.74 14.84 8.55
CA VAL A 287 -4.82 15.63 7.31
C VAL A 287 -3.64 16.59 7.14
N LEU A 288 -3.04 17.02 8.24
CA LEU A 288 -1.97 18.01 8.22
C LEU A 288 -0.60 17.33 8.26
N PRO A 289 0.35 17.74 7.41
CA PRO A 289 1.72 17.26 7.53
C PRO A 289 2.35 17.74 8.84
N THR A 290 2.95 16.80 9.58
CA THR A 290 3.75 17.14 10.76
C THR A 290 5.08 17.77 10.32
N PRO A 291 5.47 18.93 10.88
CA PRO A 291 6.79 19.50 10.62
C PRO A 291 7.88 18.48 10.93
N ARG A 292 8.75 18.19 9.95
CA ARG A 292 9.93 17.33 10.13
C ARG A 292 11.18 18.20 10.09
N LEU A 293 12.06 18.02 11.06
CA LEU A 293 13.39 18.63 11.04
C LEU A 293 14.18 18.03 9.88
N VAL A 294 14.45 18.83 8.85
CA VAL A 294 15.35 18.46 7.76
C VAL A 294 16.76 18.72 8.27
N ILE A 295 17.48 17.65 8.64
CA ILE A 295 18.91 17.74 8.95
C ILE A 295 19.64 17.74 7.61
N THR A 296 20.04 18.93 7.16
CA THR A 296 20.90 19.16 5.99
C THR A 296 22.33 18.70 6.24
#